data_AF-A0A916H386-F1
#
_entry.id   AF-A0A916H386-F1
#
_cell.length_a   1.000
_cell.length_b   1.000
_cell.length_c   1.000
_cell.angle_alpha   90.00
_cell.angle_beta   90.00
_cell.angle_gamma   90.00
#
_symmetry.space_group_name_H-M   'P 1'
#
loop_
_entity.id
_entity.type
_entity.pdbx_description
1 polymer ?
#
loop_
_entity_poly.entity_id
_entity_poly.type
_entity_poly.pdbx_seq_one_letter_code
_entity_poly.pdbx_strand_id
1 'polypeptide(L)' 'MRQIETKAGKRWRCIKSIEATKQGKLAREAFGRQTTAINKAEAQSKARIVLNAER' A
#
# COMPACT_ATOMS: atom_id res chain seq x y z
N MET A 1 -4.68 3.56 -9.66
CA MET A 1 -5.73 3.47 -8.61
C MET A 1 -7.07 3.20 -9.29
N ARG A 2 -8.04 2.56 -8.64
CA ARG A 2 -9.39 2.35 -9.19
C ARG A 2 -10.43 2.45 -8.08
N GLN A 3 -11.57 3.07 -8.36
CA GLN A 3 -12.73 3.04 -7.48
C GLN A 3 -13.47 1.71 -7.64
N ILE A 4 -13.76 1.04 -6.53
CA ILE A 4 -14.50 -0.21 -6.50
C ILE A 4 -15.72 -0.09 -5.58
N GLU A 5 -16.78 -0.82 -5.91
CA GLU A 5 -17.92 -0.98 -5.02
C GLU A 5 -17.62 -2.06 -3.98
N THR A 6 -17.95 -1.77 -2.73
CA THR A 6 -17.86 -2.70 -1.61
C THR A 6 -19.20 -2.71 -0.88
N LYS A 7 -19.43 -3.69 0.00
CA LYS A 7 -20.64 -3.73 0.85
C LYS A 7 -20.87 -2.44 1.67
N ALA A 8 -19.79 -1.73 1.98
CA ALA A 8 -19.80 -0.46 2.73
C ALA A 8 -19.73 0.78 1.81
N GLY A 9 -20.09 0.65 0.53
CA GLY A 9 -20.05 1.72 -0.46
C GLY A 9 -18.79 1.73 -1.32
N LYS A 10 -18.60 2.83 -2.07
CA LYS A 10 -17.50 3.00 -3.02
C LYS A 10 -16.20 3.31 -2.28
N ARG A 11 -15.11 2.60 -2.61
CA ARG A 11 -13.78 2.83 -2.06
C ARG A 11 -12.72 2.87 -3.14
N TRP A 12 -11.75 3.76 -3.00
CA TRP A 12 -10.54 3.76 -3.82
C TRP A 12 -9.56 2.70 -3.33
N ARG A 13 -9.05 1.87 -4.23
CA ARG A 13 -7.98 0.90 -3.94
C ARG A 13 -6.93 0.90 -5.03
N CYS A 14 -5.71 0.50 -4.66
CA CYS A 14 -4.68 0.25 -5.66
C CYS A 14 -5.02 -1.00 -6.47
N ILE A 15 -4.60 -1.00 -7.74
CA ILE A 15 -4.93 -2.08 -8.69
C ILE A 15 -4.39 -3.42 -8.17
N LYS A 16 -3.14 -3.44 -7.69
CA LYS A 16 -2.52 -4.63 -7.10
C LYS A 16 -3.26 -5.18 -5.88
N SER A 17 -3.83 -4.32 -5.02
CA SER A 17 -4.65 -4.77 -3.87
C SER A 17 -5.98 -5.38 -4.33
N ILE A 18 -6.56 -4.86 -5.42
CA ILE A 18 -7.77 -5.43 -6.02
C ILE A 18 -7.47 -6.82 -6.57
N GLU A 19 -6.37 -6.99 -7.30
CA GLU A 19 -5.90 -8.28 -7.82
C GLU A 19 -5.61 -9.28 -6.70
N ALA A 20 -4.88 -8.86 -5.66
CA ALA A 20 -4.58 -9.70 -4.52
C ALA A 20 -5.86 -10.12 -3.76
N THR A 21 -6.90 -9.28 -3.76
CA THR A 21 -8.21 -9.64 -3.19
C THR A 21 -8.91 -10.74 -4.01
N LYS A 22 -8.77 -10.74 -5.35
CA LYS A 22 -9.32 -11.79 -6.22
C LYS A 22 -8.67 -13.15 -6.00
N GLN A 23 -7.39 -13.17 -5.60
CA GLN A 23 -6.63 -14.38 -5.29
C GLN A 23 -6.94 -14.95 -3.89
N GLY A 24 -7.74 -14.25 -3.07
CA GLY A 24 -8.16 -14.70 -1.75
C GLY A 24 -7.52 -13.93 -0.58
N LYS A 25 -7.98 -14.24 0.64
CA LYS A 25 -7.62 -13.49 1.86
C LYS A 25 -6.11 -13.53 2.14
N LEU A 26 -5.47 -14.70 2.02
CA LEU A 26 -4.04 -14.87 2.30
C LEU A 26 -3.17 -14.05 1.34
N ALA A 27 -3.49 -14.09 0.04
CA ALA A 27 -2.77 -13.29 -0.97
C ALA A 27 -2.91 -11.78 -0.70
N ARG A 28 -4.11 -11.32 -0.36
CA ARG A 28 -4.35 -9.93 0.05
C ARG A 28 -3.52 -9.53 1.27
N GLU A 29 -3.48 -10.37 2.30
CA GLU A 29 -2.71 -10.07 3.52
C GLU A 29 -1.20 -10.08 3.27
N ALA A 30 -0.69 -11.04 2.50
CA ALA A 30 0.71 -11.09 2.10
C ALA A 30 1.12 -9.82 1.32
N PHE A 31 0.31 -9.41 0.35
CA PHE A 31 0.52 -8.17 -0.40
C PHE A 31 0.47 -6.94 0.52
N GLY A 32 -0.46 -6.91 1.47
CA GLY A 32 -0.54 -5.84 2.47
C GLY A 32 0.74 -5.71 3.28
N ARG A 33 1.25 -6.82 3.84
CA ARG A 33 2.52 -6.83 4.61
C ARG A 33 3.70 -6.38 3.76
N GLN A 34 3.82 -6.87 2.52
CA GLN A 34 4.88 -6.48 1.59
C GLN A 34 4.84 -4.97 1.31
N THR A 35 3.64 -4.43 1.03
CA THR A 35 3.47 -3.00 0.72
C THR A 35 3.82 -2.13 1.93
N THR A 36 3.40 -2.51 3.14
CA THR A 36 3.76 -1.79 4.37
C THR A 36 5.27 -1.77 4.60
N ALA A 37 5.96 -2.88 4.37
CA ALA A 37 7.42 -2.94 4.51
C ALA A 37 8.13 -2.00 3.52
N ILE A 38 7.72 -2.01 2.25
CA ILE A 38 8.27 -1.12 1.21
C ILE A 38 8.03 0.34 1.58
N ASN A 39 6.78 0.71 1.91
CA ASN A 39 6.44 2.09 2.26
C ASN A 39 7.22 2.57 3.49
N LYS A 40 7.44 1.70 4.47
CA LYS A 40 8.25 2.02 5.66
C LYS A 40 9.71 2.27 5.29
N ALA A 41 10.30 1.43 4.43
CA ALA A 41 11.67 1.61 3.97
C ALA A 41 11.83 2.90 3.16
N GLU A 42 10.90 3.18 2.25
CA GLU A 42 10.89 4.43 1.46
C GLU A 42 10.73 5.66 2.35
N ALA A 43 9.81 5.63 3.31
CA ALA A 43 9.60 6.73 4.24
C ALA A 43 10.85 6.99 5.09
N GLN A 44 11.52 5.94 5.58
CA GLN A 44 12.78 6.07 6.32
C GLN A 44 13.90 6.65 5.45
N SER A 45 14.02 6.21 4.20
CA SER A 45 15.00 6.77 3.26
C SER A 45 14.74 8.25 2.98
N LYS A 46 13.48 8.62 2.73
CA LYS A 46 13.08 10.02 2.50
C LYS A 46 13.35 10.88 3.73
N ALA A 47 12.99 10.40 4.92
CA ALA A 47 13.26 11.10 6.17
C ALA A 47 14.76 11.37 6.35
N ARG A 48 15.63 10.40 6.05
CA ARG A 48 17.08 10.61 6.11
C ARG A 48 17.57 11.68 5.14
N ILE A 49 17.06 11.68 3.90
CA ILE A 49 17.44 12.69 2.89
C ILE A 49 16.98 14.08 3.31
N VAL A 50 15.73 14.22 3.75
CA VAL A 50 15.17 15.51 4.20
C VAL A 50 15.92 16.04 5.42
N LEU A 51 16.13 15.21 6.45
CA LEU A 51 16.89 15.59 7.64
C LEU A 51 18.33 16.02 7.34
N ASN A 52 18.96 15.44 6.32
CA ASN A 52 20.30 15.81 5.89
C ASN A 52 20.33 17.04 4.96
N ALA A 53 19.22 17.37 4.31
CA ALA A 53 19.10 18.55 3.44
C ALA A 53 18.78 19.84 4.22
N GLU A 54 18.21 19.70 5.42
CA GLU A 54 17.91 20.82 6.34
C GLU A 54 19.08 21.17 7.28
N ARG A 55 20.24 20.54 7.11
CA ARG A 55 21.43 20.67 7.96
C ARG A 55 22.57 21.36 7.20
#